data_AF-A0A9C7PM50-F1
#
_entry.id   AF-A0A9C7PM50-F1
#
_cell.length_a   1.000
_cell.length_b   1.000
_cell.length_c   1.000
_cell.angle_alpha   90.00
_cell.angle_beta   90.00
_cell.angle_gamma   90.00
#
_symmetry.space_group_name_H-M   'P 1'
#
loop_
_entity.id
_entity.type
_entity.pdbx_description
1 polymer ?
#
loop_
_entity_poly.entity_id
_entity_poly.type
_entity_poly.pdbx_seq_one_letter_code
_entity_poly.pdbx_strand_id
1 'polypeptide(L)'
;MVPAARHDEFQERLNRLNEIFKDLVVGAEESWKTRCPYRDRRDLCTAQFSCRNQEWDSTNDGVIPTCGHEGSFDYRSAWEKSPLQREVVENRITEIRKKAESRRNSRVDDESVE
;
A
#
# COMPACT_ATOMS: atom_id res chain seq x y z
N MET A 1 -21.07 -23.14 41.98
CA MET A 1 -21.67 -21.84 41.61
C MET A 1 -20.61 -20.77 41.77
N VAL A 2 -20.23 -20.09 40.69
CA VAL A 2 -19.34 -18.92 40.78
C VAL A 2 -20.19 -17.73 41.24
N PRO A 3 -19.76 -16.92 42.22
CA PRO A 3 -20.54 -15.78 42.70
C PRO A 3 -20.76 -14.76 41.58
N ALA A 4 -21.97 -14.18 41.50
CA ALA A 4 -22.34 -13.19 40.49
C ALA A 4 -21.35 -12.01 40.41
N ALA A 5 -20.88 -11.52 41.57
CA ALA A 5 -19.87 -10.45 41.64
C ALA A 5 -18.54 -10.79 40.93
N ARG A 6 -18.12 -12.07 40.93
CA ARG A 6 -16.91 -12.52 40.22
C ARG A 6 -17.16 -12.66 38.72
N HIS A 7 -18.40 -12.96 38.31
CA HIS A 7 -18.81 -12.98 36.91
C HIS A 7 -18.85 -11.55 36.35
N ASP A 8 -19.39 -10.60 37.12
CA ASP A 8 -19.48 -9.19 36.72
C ASP A 8 -18.09 -8.54 36.58
N GLU A 9 -17.19 -8.76 37.55
CA GLU A 9 -15.80 -8.27 37.48
C GLU A 9 -15.04 -8.89 36.28
N PHE A 10 -15.29 -10.16 35.98
CA PHE A 10 -14.71 -10.82 34.81
C PHE A 10 -15.26 -10.23 33.50
N GLN A 11 -16.56 -9.97 33.43
CA GLN A 11 -17.19 -9.33 32.27
C GLN A 11 -16.68 -7.91 32.06
N GLU A 12 -16.45 -7.15 33.13
CA GLU A 12 -15.87 -5.81 33.07
C GLU A 12 -14.46 -5.83 32.46
N ARG A 13 -13.62 -6.78 32.87
CA ARG A 13 -12.28 -6.96 32.30
C ARG A 13 -12.33 -7.35 30.82
N LEU A 14 -13.27 -8.23 30.42
CA LEU A 14 -13.47 -8.58 29.01
C LEU A 14 -13.95 -7.39 28.19
N ASN A 15 -14.88 -6.59 28.71
CA ASN A 15 -15.35 -5.37 28.05
C ASN A 15 -14.18 -4.41 27.84
N ARG A 16 -13.33 -4.21 28.85
CA ARG A 16 -12.13 -3.38 28.71
C ARG A 16 -11.17 -3.90 27.63
N LEU A 17 -10.92 -5.21 27.58
CA LEU A 17 -10.09 -5.79 26.51
C LEU A 17 -10.72 -5.56 25.13
N ASN A 18 -12.03 -5.75 25.01
CA ASN A 18 -12.76 -5.56 23.78
C ASN A 18 -12.65 -4.11 23.27
N GLU A 19 -12.79 -3.12 24.15
CA GLU A 19 -12.59 -1.71 23.76
C GLU A 19 -11.17 -1.44 23.28
N ILE A 20 -10.14 -1.97 23.96
CA ILE A 20 -8.74 -1.83 23.51
C ILE A 20 -8.54 -2.45 22.12
N PHE A 21 -9.11 -3.63 21.88
CA PHE A 21 -8.99 -4.30 20.58
C PHE A 21 -9.76 -3.58 19.47
N LYS A 22 -10.94 -3.01 19.77
CA LYS A 22 -11.68 -2.18 18.81
C LYS A 22 -10.84 -0.99 18.35
N ASP A 23 -10.25 -0.25 19.27
CA ASP A 23 -9.42 0.91 18.96
C ASP A 23 -8.20 0.53 18.12
N LEU A 24 -7.57 -0.61 18.45
CA LEU A 24 -6.43 -1.14 17.70
C LEU A 24 -6.81 -1.50 16.25
N VAL A 25 -7.96 -2.15 16.06
CA VAL A 25 -8.43 -2.53 14.71
C VAL A 25 -8.73 -1.28 13.88
N VAL A 26 -9.40 -0.28 14.45
CA VAL A 26 -9.68 0.99 13.76
C VAL A 26 -8.38 1.69 13.35
N GLY A 27 -7.40 1.80 14.25
CA GLY A 27 -6.11 2.40 13.94
C GLY A 27 -5.33 1.63 12.85
N ALA A 28 -5.38 0.30 12.89
CA ALA A 28 -4.74 -0.54 11.88
C ALA A 28 -5.41 -0.37 10.51
N GLU A 29 -6.74 -0.35 10.44
CA GLU A 29 -7.50 -0.19 9.19
C GLU A 29 -7.16 1.12 8.48
N GLU A 30 -7.11 2.23 9.23
CA GLU A 30 -6.72 3.54 8.67
C GLU A 30 -5.27 3.56 8.17
N SER A 31 -4.36 2.92 8.90
CA SER A 31 -2.96 2.83 8.48
C SER A 31 -2.77 1.97 7.24
N TRP A 32 -3.54 0.88 7.08
CA TRP A 32 -3.43 -0.04 5.95
C TRP A 32 -3.99 0.53 4.65
N LYS A 33 -4.93 1.48 4.73
CA LYS A 33 -5.44 2.20 3.55
C LYS A 33 -4.35 3.00 2.83
N THR A 34 -3.33 3.43 3.57
CA THR A 34 -2.31 4.39 3.09
C THR A 34 -0.88 3.84 3.11
N ARG A 35 -0.57 2.81 3.89
CA ARG A 35 0.79 2.27 3.97
C ARG A 35 1.09 1.29 2.82
N CYS A 36 2.28 1.40 2.23
CA CYS A 36 2.79 0.35 1.32
C CYS A 36 2.93 -0.99 2.05
N PRO A 37 2.27 -2.08 1.61
CA PRO A 37 2.39 -3.40 2.24
C PRO A 37 3.82 -3.97 2.21
N TYR A 38 4.65 -3.48 1.28
CA TYR A 38 6.00 -3.96 1.05
C TYR A 38 7.08 -3.02 1.61
N ARG A 39 6.73 -1.90 2.26
CA ARG A 39 7.69 -1.02 2.93
C ARG A 39 7.84 -1.45 4.39
N ASP A 40 9.03 -1.91 4.76
CA ASP A 40 9.30 -2.34 6.13
C ASP A 40 9.50 -1.14 7.09
N ARG A 41 9.89 -1.41 8.35
CA ARG A 41 10.12 -0.37 9.36
C ARG A 41 11.40 0.46 9.16
N ARG A 42 12.28 0.03 8.25
CA ARG A 42 13.55 0.66 7.88
C ARG A 42 13.47 1.32 6.51
N ASP A 43 12.26 1.45 5.96
CA ASP A 43 11.98 1.98 4.62
C ASP A 43 12.55 1.16 3.46
N LEU A 44 12.85 -0.12 3.73
CA LEU A 44 13.26 -1.09 2.73
C LEU A 44 12.04 -1.69 2.04
N CYS A 45 12.14 -1.85 0.73
CA CYS A 45 11.15 -2.47 -0.13
C CYS A 45 11.36 -3.99 -0.17
N THR A 46 10.36 -4.74 0.27
CA THR A 46 10.34 -6.21 0.30
C THR A 46 9.62 -6.81 -0.92
N ALA A 47 9.19 -6.00 -1.87
CA ALA A 47 8.48 -6.46 -3.06
C ALA A 47 9.41 -7.29 -3.95
N GLN A 48 8.98 -8.50 -4.31
CA GLN A 48 9.68 -9.37 -5.26
C GLN A 48 9.31 -9.07 -6.73
N PHE A 49 8.51 -8.03 -6.96
CA PHE A 49 8.12 -7.55 -8.28
C PHE A 49 8.57 -6.10 -8.46
N SER A 50 8.79 -5.69 -9.71
CA SER A 50 9.18 -4.31 -10.04
C SER A 50 8.05 -3.32 -9.73
N CYS A 51 8.33 -2.31 -8.92
CA CYS A 51 7.42 -1.19 -8.65
C CYS A 51 8.08 0.13 -9.04
N ARG A 52 7.29 1.14 -9.47
CA ARG A 52 7.82 2.48 -9.79
C ARG A 52 8.45 3.21 -8.61
N ASN A 53 8.07 2.85 -7.39
CA ASN A 53 8.60 3.45 -6.17
C ASN A 53 9.73 2.62 -5.56
N GLN A 54 10.17 1.56 -6.23
CA GLN A 54 11.30 0.74 -5.81
C GLN A 54 12.57 1.36 -6.37
N GLU A 55 13.43 1.84 -5.47
CA GLU A 55 14.68 2.49 -5.82
C GLU A 55 15.84 1.56 -5.51
N TRP A 56 16.59 1.20 -6.56
CA TRP A 56 17.76 0.35 -6.46
C TRP A 56 19.00 1.24 -6.44
N ASP A 57 19.86 1.03 -5.46
CA ASP A 57 21.20 1.59 -5.50
C ASP A 57 21.99 0.88 -6.61
N SER A 58 22.36 1.63 -7.65
CA SER A 58 23.06 1.13 -8.83
C SER A 58 24.50 0.68 -8.54
N THR A 59 24.99 0.85 -7.32
CA THR A 59 26.37 0.54 -6.94
C THR A 59 26.56 -0.83 -6.29
N ASN A 60 25.50 -1.54 -5.88
CA ASN A 60 25.66 -2.84 -5.21
C ASN A 60 24.57 -3.87 -5.58
N ASP A 61 25.00 -4.95 -6.24
CA ASP A 61 24.17 -6.06 -6.75
C ASP A 61 23.51 -6.95 -5.65
N GLY A 62 23.46 -6.49 -4.40
CA GLY A 62 22.91 -7.23 -3.26
C GLY A 62 22.16 -6.39 -2.23
N VAL A 63 21.93 -5.10 -2.51
CA VAL A 63 21.23 -4.21 -1.58
C VAL A 63 19.72 -4.34 -1.76
N ILE A 64 19.00 -4.47 -0.64
CA ILE A 64 17.53 -4.43 -0.63
C ILE A 64 17.11 -3.02 -1.06
N PRO A 65 16.29 -2.88 -2.11
CA PRO A 65 15.89 -1.58 -2.61
C PRO A 65 15.10 -0.80 -1.57
N THR A 66 15.15 0.53 -1.62
CA THR A 66 14.34 1.41 -0.78
C THR A 66 13.00 1.72 -1.45
N CYS A 67 12.06 2.28 -0.67
CA CYS A 67 10.83 2.84 -1.23
C CYS A 67 10.92 4.37 -1.30
N GLY A 68 11.02 4.94 -2.51
CA GLY A 68 11.10 6.39 -2.74
C GLY A 68 9.81 7.18 -2.54
N HIS A 69 8.76 6.56 -2.02
CA HIS A 69 7.46 7.20 -1.86
C HIS A 69 7.34 7.98 -0.54
N GLU A 70 6.67 9.13 -0.56
CA GLU A 70 6.47 10.04 0.59
C GLU A 70 5.54 9.49 1.71
N GLY A 71 5.22 8.19 1.70
CA GLY A 71 4.57 7.52 2.84
C GLY A 71 3.05 7.31 2.79
N SER A 72 2.30 7.90 1.85
CA SER A 72 0.84 7.68 1.73
C SER A 72 0.40 7.22 0.34
N PHE A 73 -0.08 5.98 0.23
CA PHE A 73 -0.53 5.31 -0.97
C PHE A 73 -2.03 5.01 -0.90
N ASP A 74 -2.85 5.51 -1.82
CA ASP A 74 -4.27 5.11 -1.85
C ASP A 74 -4.47 3.78 -2.59
N TYR A 75 -4.44 2.66 -1.84
CA TYR A 75 -4.68 1.33 -2.40
C TYR A 75 -6.15 0.98 -2.57
N ARG A 76 -7.11 1.83 -2.20
CA ARG A 76 -8.55 1.50 -2.30
C ARG A 76 -8.94 1.13 -3.72
N SER A 77 -8.37 1.82 -4.70
CA SER A 77 -8.56 1.50 -6.14
C SER A 77 -8.14 0.08 -6.54
N ALA A 78 -7.25 -0.58 -5.79
CA ALA A 78 -6.82 -1.95 -6.04
C ALA A 78 -7.74 -3.00 -5.38
N TRP A 79 -8.50 -2.61 -4.35
CA TRP A 79 -9.33 -3.53 -3.56
C TRP A 79 -10.85 -3.35 -3.80
N GLU A 80 -11.30 -2.15 -4.15
CA GLU A 80 -12.71 -1.86 -4.43
C GLU A 80 -13.14 -2.49 -5.77
N LYS A 81 -13.98 -3.54 -5.67
CA LYS A 81 -14.57 -4.24 -6.82
C LYS A 81 -15.90 -3.60 -7.22
N SER A 82 -15.91 -2.30 -7.46
CA SER A 82 -17.06 -1.65 -8.10
C SER A 82 -16.99 -1.88 -9.62
N PRO A 83 -18.05 -2.42 -10.27
CA PRO A 83 -18.08 -2.63 -11.72
C PRO A 83 -17.83 -1.33 -12.51
N LEU A 84 -18.35 -0.20 -12.02
CA LEU A 84 -18.16 1.12 -12.63
C LEU A 84 -16.74 1.65 -12.47
N GLN A 85 -16.05 1.30 -11.38
CA GLN A 85 -14.65 1.70 -11.19
C GLN A 85 -13.69 0.90 -12.06
N ARG A 86 -14.02 -0.35 -12.42
CA ARG A 86 -13.17 -1.18 -13.29
C ARG A 86 -12.97 -0.54 -14.65
N GLU A 87 -14.04 -0.11 -15.30
CA GLU A 87 -13.99 0.55 -16.61
C GLU A 87 -13.19 1.86 -16.55
N VAL A 88 -13.37 2.65 -15.49
CA VAL A 88 -12.60 3.87 -15.24
C VAL A 88 -11.10 3.57 -15.08
N VAL A 89 -10.75 2.52 -14.33
CA VAL A 89 -9.36 2.09 -14.12
C VAL A 89 -8.74 1.58 -15.41
N GLU A 90 -9.46 0.76 -16.20
CA GLU A 90 -8.99 0.24 -17.49
C GLU A 90 -8.73 1.36 -18.51
N ASN A 91 -9.63 2.35 -18.58
CA ASN A 91 -9.46 3.54 -19.41
C ASN A 91 -8.22 4.34 -18.96
N ARG A 92 -8.06 4.55 -17.64
CA ARG A 92 -6.90 5.27 -17.09
C ARG A 92 -5.58 4.54 -17.35
N ILE A 93 -5.55 3.20 -17.26
CA ILE A 93 -4.37 2.39 -17.58
C ILE A 93 -4.00 2.54 -19.07
N THR A 94 -5.00 2.49 -19.95
CA THR A 94 -4.80 2.64 -21.40
C THR A 94 -4.21 4.02 -21.75
N GLU A 95 -4.75 5.09 -21.16
CA GLU A 95 -4.23 6.45 -21.35
C GLU A 95 -2.81 6.62 -20.81
N ILE A 96 -2.50 6.04 -19.64
CA ILE A 96 -1.14 6.02 -19.10
C ILE A 96 -0.18 5.29 -20.04
N ARG A 97 -0.60 4.17 -20.63
CA ARG A 97 0.22 3.39 -21.59
C ARG A 97 0.50 4.19 -22.86
N LYS A 98 -0.53 4.77 -23.49
CA LYS A 98 -0.36 5.63 -24.68
C LYS A 98 0.55 6.81 -24.41
N LYS A 99 0.37 7.50 -23.28
CA LYS A 99 1.22 8.63 -22.88
C LYS A 99 2.67 8.20 -22.66
N ALA A 100 2.90 7.03 -22.07
CA ALA A 100 4.23 6.48 -21.89
C ALA A 100 4.89 6.05 -23.21
N GLU A 101 4.12 5.48 -24.14
CA GLU A 101 4.59 5.14 -25.50
C GLU A 101 4.97 6.39 -26.29
N SER A 102 4.12 7.42 -26.29
CA SER A 102 4.41 8.71 -26.92
C SER A 102 5.68 9.35 -26.36
N ARG A 103 5.86 9.33 -25.03
CA ARG A 103 7.09 9.83 -24.38
C ARG A 103 8.34 9.02 -24.72
N ARG A 104 8.23 7.71 -24.97
CA ARG A 104 9.36 6.89 -25.41
C ARG A 104 9.70 7.19 -26.86
N ASN A 105 8.70 7.28 -27.72
CA ASN A 105 8.91 7.58 -29.14
C ASN A 105 9.56 8.95 -29.31
N SER A 106 9.06 9.98 -28.62
CA SER A 106 9.64 11.32 -28.68
C SER A 106 11.09 11.40 -28.15
N ARG A 107 11.52 10.42 -27.35
CA ARG A 107 12.89 10.33 -26.82
C ARG A 107 13.84 9.66 -27.81
N VAL A 108 13.33 8.69 -28.58
CA VAL A 108 14.07 8.05 -29.69
C VAL A 108 14.23 9.01 -30.87
N ASP A 109 13.22 9.84 -31.12
CA ASP A 109 13.27 10.88 -32.16
C ASP A 109 14.38 11.92 -31.88
N ASP A 110 14.62 12.27 -30.61
CA ASP A 110 15.66 13.22 -30.17
C ASP A 110 17.10 12.63 -30.24
N GLU A 111 17.23 11.30 -30.10
CA GLU A 111 18.50 10.56 -30.14
C GLU A 111 18.93 10.16 -31.57
N SER A 112 18.06 10.39 -32.57
CA SER A 112 18.27 10.06 -33.99
C SER A 112 18.75 11.23 -34.86
N VAL A 113 19.06 12.38 -34.22
CA VAL A 113 19.50 13.63 -34.88
C VAL A 113 21.00 13.90 -34.72
N GLU A 114 21.78 12.97 -34.15
CA GLU A 114 23.26 12.99 -34.21
C GLU A 114 23.83 12.10 -35.34
#